data_AF-A0AAV0AWD1-F1
#
_entry.id   AF-A0AAV0AWD1-F1
#
_cell.length_a   1.000
_cell.length_b   1.000
_cell.length_c   1.000
_cell.angle_alpha   90.00
_cell.angle_beta   90.00
_cell.angle_gamma   90.00
#
_symmetry.space_group_name_H-M   'P 1'
#
loop_
_entity.id
_entity.type
_entity.pdbx_description
1 polymer ?
#
loop_
_entity_poly.entity_id
_entity_poly.type
_entity_poly.pdbx_seq_one_letter_code
_entity_poly.pdbx_strand_id
1 'polypeptide(L)'
;MPKVPKSTKTLNKLVSSHIPPSQDSLCICIRDFTKMILGLTKNNNNLPLPPSSDEVGTATLLNITDVNIDLLVVEERNIATEEAIITKRKPLKYKSLCLSEMAQHKIQHPTFQWDVKGQTSWDGLVIDILVKHWLYAKNKEAFPEYPLQSDSCTKTIVSAIVEQWLRG
;
A
#
# COMPACT_ATOMS: atom_id res chain seq x y z
N MET A 1 -1.99 8.25 31.16
CA MET A 1 -2.66 8.07 29.85
C MET A 1 -1.93 8.90 28.79
N PRO A 2 -1.38 8.30 27.72
CA PRO A 2 -0.78 9.08 26.65
C PRO A 2 -1.87 9.86 25.90
N LYS A 3 -1.62 11.16 25.67
CA LYS A 3 -2.55 12.07 25.00
C LYS A 3 -2.64 11.73 23.52
N VAL A 4 -3.86 11.52 23.01
CA VAL A 4 -4.14 11.38 21.57
C VAL A 4 -3.67 12.68 20.87
N PRO A 5 -2.81 12.61 19.85
CA PRO A 5 -2.29 13.81 19.19
C PRO A 5 -3.42 14.62 18.53
N LYS A 6 -3.50 15.92 18.85
CA LYS A 6 -4.59 16.82 18.39
C LYS A 6 -4.36 17.42 16.98
N SER A 7 -3.26 17.10 16.31
CA SER A 7 -2.92 17.66 14.99
C SER A 7 -2.07 16.69 14.17
N THR A 8 -2.34 16.63 12.87
CA THR A 8 -1.57 15.86 11.87
C THR A 8 -0.07 16.15 11.94
N LYS A 9 0.31 17.41 12.20
CA LYS A 9 1.73 17.81 12.37
C LYS A 9 2.39 17.15 13.57
N THR A 10 1.67 17.03 14.69
CA THR A 10 2.19 16.39 15.91
C THR A 10 2.33 14.88 15.74
N LEU A 11 1.36 14.25 15.06
CA LEU A 11 1.42 12.83 14.74
C LEU A 11 2.55 12.53 13.74
N ASN A 12 2.69 13.31 12.68
CA ASN A 12 3.77 13.16 11.71
C ASN A 12 5.15 13.39 12.37
N LYS A 13 5.26 14.33 13.32
CA LYS A 13 6.49 14.53 14.11
C LYS A 13 6.82 13.30 14.97
N LEU A 14 5.83 12.69 15.62
CA LEU A 14 5.99 11.48 16.43
C LEU A 14 6.41 10.27 15.57
N VAL A 15 5.81 10.13 14.39
CA VAL A 15 6.14 9.04 13.46
C VAL A 15 7.51 9.26 12.81
N SER A 16 7.89 10.51 12.52
CA SER A 16 9.17 10.84 11.85
C SER A 16 10.41 10.42 12.63
N SER A 17 10.33 10.23 13.95
CA SER A 17 11.45 9.69 14.73
C SER A 17 11.62 8.17 14.60
N HIS A 18 10.65 7.48 13.99
CA HIS A 18 10.58 6.02 13.88
C HIS A 18 10.61 5.50 12.45
N ILE A 19 10.61 6.40 11.46
CA ILE A 19 10.71 6.06 10.03
C ILE A 19 11.91 6.78 9.41
N PRO A 20 12.46 6.28 8.29
CA PRO A 20 13.51 6.98 7.57
C PRO A 20 13.06 8.35 7.06
N PRO A 21 14.00 9.24 6.72
CA PRO A 21 13.69 10.51 6.07
C PRO A 21 12.85 10.33 4.81
N SER A 22 12.00 11.30 4.47
CA SER A 22 11.12 11.21 3.29
C SER A 22 11.85 11.14 1.94
N GLN A 23 13.14 11.49 1.92
CA GLN A 23 14.04 11.40 0.75
C GLN A 23 14.80 10.06 0.71
N ASP A 24 14.64 9.20 1.71
CA ASP A 24 15.23 7.88 1.71
C ASP A 24 14.66 7.02 0.57
N SER A 25 15.50 6.18 -0.05
CA SER A 25 15.11 5.33 -1.17
C SER A 25 13.94 4.40 -0.82
N LEU A 26 13.84 3.97 0.45
CA LEU A 26 12.70 3.20 0.93
C LEU A 26 11.40 4.01 0.86
N CYS A 27 11.40 5.23 1.38
CA CYS A 27 10.25 6.12 1.38
C CYS A 27 9.81 6.47 -0.04
N ILE A 28 10.76 6.74 -0.93
CA ILE A 28 10.49 7.03 -2.34
C ILE A 28 9.88 5.80 -3.03
N CYS A 29 10.47 4.62 -2.84
CA CYS A 29 10.00 3.37 -3.43
C CYS A 29 8.56 3.03 -3.02
N ILE A 30 8.26 3.10 -1.72
CA ILE A 30 6.91 2.85 -1.19
C ILE A 30 5.92 3.84 -1.80
N ARG A 31 6.25 5.14 -1.79
CA ARG A 31 5.39 6.17 -2.36
C ARG A 31 5.12 5.96 -3.84
N ASP A 32 6.14 5.58 -4.62
CA ASP A 32 5.99 5.35 -6.06
C ASP A 32 5.16 4.10 -6.34
N PHE A 33 5.30 3.05 -5.53
CA PHE A 33 4.41 1.89 -5.59
C PHE A 33 2.96 2.25 -5.24
N THR A 34 2.73 2.99 -4.15
CA THR A 34 1.39 3.46 -3.76
C THR A 34 0.76 4.31 -4.86
N LYS A 35 1.51 5.26 -5.44
CA LYS A 35 1.05 6.05 -6.60
C LYS A 35 0.69 5.18 -7.78
N MET A 36 1.52 4.18 -8.09
CA MET A 36 1.26 3.24 -9.18
C MET A 36 -0.05 2.46 -8.99
N ILE A 37 -0.36 2.06 -7.75
CA ILE A 37 -1.60 1.37 -7.40
C ILE A 37 -2.81 2.32 -7.51
N LEU A 38 -2.69 3.54 -7.01
CA LEU A 38 -3.72 4.59 -7.11
C LEU A 38 -3.91 5.12 -8.55
N GLY A 39 -3.07 4.71 -9.50
CA GLY A 39 -3.11 5.21 -10.87
C GLY A 39 -2.61 6.65 -11.02
N LEU A 40 -1.90 7.18 -10.01
CA LEU A 40 -1.28 8.50 -10.06
C LEU A 40 -0.06 8.47 -10.98
N THR A 41 -0.06 9.35 -11.98
CA THR A 41 1.02 9.47 -12.96
C THR A 41 1.54 10.90 -12.99
N LYS A 42 2.73 11.12 -13.56
CA LYS A 42 3.29 12.48 -13.73
C LYS A 42 2.31 13.45 -14.42
N ASN A 43 1.44 12.93 -15.29
CA ASN A 43 0.47 13.70 -16.06
C ASN A 43 -0.92 13.74 -15.41
N ASN A 44 -1.17 12.88 -14.42
CA ASN A 44 -2.43 12.82 -13.68
C ASN A 44 -2.14 12.62 -12.18
N ASN A 45 -2.01 13.73 -11.47
CA ASN A 45 -1.83 13.77 -10.03
C ASN A 45 -3.15 14.00 -9.28
N ASN A 46 -4.30 13.90 -9.95
CA ASN A 46 -5.58 14.04 -9.29
C ASN A 46 -5.80 12.81 -8.41
N LEU A 47 -6.07 13.05 -7.12
CA LEU A 47 -6.43 11.97 -6.20
C LEU A 47 -7.67 11.25 -6.76
N PRO A 48 -7.70 9.90 -6.71
CA PRO A 48 -8.89 9.15 -7.11
C PRO A 48 -10.08 9.58 -6.25
N LEU A 49 -11.29 9.44 -6.79
CA LEU A 49 -12.50 9.73 -6.02
C LEU A 49 -12.52 8.88 -4.74
N PRO A 50 -13.01 9.40 -3.61
CA PRO A 50 -13.19 8.60 -2.40
C PRO A 50 -14.13 7.42 -2.66
N PRO A 51 -14.04 6.34 -1.86
CA PRO A 51 -14.85 5.16 -2.07
C PRO A 51 -16.34 5.47 -1.83
N SER A 52 -17.21 4.74 -2.52
CA SER A 52 -18.64 4.84 -2.26
C SER A 52 -19.00 4.25 -0.88
N SER A 53 -20.11 4.70 -0.29
CA SER A 53 -20.57 4.16 1.01
C SER A 53 -20.84 2.65 0.96
N ASP A 54 -21.30 2.16 -0.19
CA ASP A 54 -21.59 0.73 -0.40
C ASP A 54 -20.31 -0.11 -0.46
N GLU A 55 -19.25 0.40 -1.10
CA GLU A 55 -17.93 -0.24 -1.10
C GLU A 55 -17.35 -0.30 0.32
N VAL A 56 -17.41 0.80 1.06
CA VAL A 56 -16.93 0.85 2.45
C VAL A 56 -17.66 -0.18 3.33
N GLY A 57 -18.99 -0.27 3.21
CA GLY A 57 -19.80 -1.24 3.95
C GLY A 57 -19.46 -2.69 3.60
N THR A 58 -19.34 -3.00 2.31
CA THR A 58 -19.06 -4.36 1.82
C THR A 58 -17.65 -4.82 2.19
N ALA A 59 -16.65 -3.97 1.99
CA ALA A 59 -15.25 -4.28 2.32
C ALA A 59 -15.06 -4.48 3.82
N THR A 60 -15.72 -3.68 4.66
CA THR A 60 -15.68 -3.84 6.12
C THR A 60 -16.25 -5.18 6.55
N LEU A 61 -17.36 -5.61 5.96
CA LEU A 61 -17.95 -6.92 6.23
C LEU A 61 -17.01 -8.06 5.85
N LEU A 62 -16.39 -7.97 4.67
CA LEU A 62 -15.44 -8.98 4.19
C LEU A 62 -14.19 -9.06 5.06
N ASN A 63 -13.64 -7.92 5.49
CA ASN A 63 -12.46 -7.88 6.36
C ASN A 63 -12.70 -8.54 7.73
N ILE A 64 -13.93 -8.45 8.27
CA ILE A 64 -14.30 -9.14 9.52
C ILE A 64 -14.38 -10.66 9.30
N THR A 65 -14.80 -11.10 8.11
CA THR A 65 -14.91 -12.53 7.79
C THR A 65 -13.59 -13.17 7.31
N ASP A 66 -12.69 -12.41 6.69
CA ASP A 66 -11.38 -12.85 6.19
C ASP A 66 -10.28 -12.70 7.27
N VAL A 67 -10.50 -13.31 8.44
CA VAL A 67 -9.42 -13.52 9.40
C VAL A 67 -8.57 -14.70 8.91
N ASN A 68 -7.43 -14.39 8.29
CA ASN A 68 -6.40 -15.33 7.78
C ASN A 68 -6.70 -16.03 6.44
N ILE A 69 -6.55 -15.30 5.33
CA ILE A 69 -6.09 -15.95 4.09
C ILE A 69 -4.60 -15.60 3.91
N ASP A 70 -3.77 -16.44 4.53
CA ASP A 70 -2.34 -16.54 4.28
C ASP A 70 -2.11 -16.82 2.80
N LEU A 71 -1.42 -15.90 2.12
CA LEU A 71 -1.36 -15.85 0.66
C LEU A 71 -0.32 -16.79 0.02
N LEU A 72 0.13 -17.81 0.74
CA LEU A 72 1.00 -18.86 0.19
C LEU A 72 0.27 -19.72 -0.87
N VAL A 73 -1.06 -19.70 -0.93
CA VAL A 73 -1.84 -20.60 -1.81
C VAL A 73 -2.04 -20.06 -3.24
N VAL A 74 -1.81 -18.76 -3.48
CA VAL A 74 -2.04 -18.16 -4.82
C VAL A 74 -0.80 -18.26 -5.73
N GLU A 75 0.40 -18.51 -5.18
CA GLU A 75 1.65 -18.53 -5.95
C GLU A 75 1.75 -19.67 -6.99
N GLU A 76 1.01 -20.78 -6.87
CA GLU A 76 1.23 -21.94 -7.75
C GLU A 76 0.26 -22.09 -8.93
N ARG A 77 -0.90 -21.43 -8.93
CA ARG A 77 -1.95 -21.84 -9.89
C ARG A 77 -1.97 -21.15 -11.24
N ASN A 78 -1.38 -19.98 -11.46
CA ASN A 78 -1.53 -19.36 -12.78
C ASN A 78 -0.35 -18.52 -13.26
N ILE A 79 0.11 -18.89 -14.46
CA ILE A 79 0.99 -18.20 -15.41
C ILE A 79 2.47 -18.59 -15.31
N ALA A 80 2.72 -19.85 -15.66
CA ALA A 80 3.82 -20.18 -16.56
C ALA A 80 3.42 -19.80 -17.99
N THR A 81 3.75 -18.59 -18.43
CA THR A 81 3.98 -18.31 -19.85
C THR A 81 4.83 -17.05 -20.03
N GLU A 82 5.97 -17.28 -20.67
CA GLU A 82 6.74 -16.33 -21.50
C GLU A 82 7.34 -15.09 -20.83
N GLU A 83 8.62 -15.21 -20.48
CA GLU A 83 9.68 -14.29 -20.90
C GLU A 83 9.29 -12.80 -20.95
N ALA A 84 8.91 -12.24 -19.80
CA ALA A 84 8.76 -10.79 -19.67
C ALA A 84 10.15 -10.13 -19.59
N ILE A 85 10.66 -9.81 -20.77
CA ILE A 85 11.74 -8.87 -21.10
C ILE A 85 12.05 -7.91 -19.93
N ILE A 86 13.17 -8.22 -19.27
CA ILE A 86 14.20 -7.32 -18.71
C ILE A 86 13.67 -6.18 -17.83
N THR A 87 13.73 -6.44 -16.51
CA THR A 87 13.84 -5.53 -15.35
C THR A 87 12.78 -4.43 -15.14
N LYS A 88 12.29 -3.74 -16.17
CA LYS A 88 11.38 -2.58 -16.03
C LYS A 88 9.92 -2.93 -15.79
N ARG A 89 9.50 -4.17 -16.09
CA ARG A 89 8.09 -4.61 -15.94
C ARG A 89 7.82 -5.39 -14.66
N LYS A 90 8.84 -5.69 -13.84
CA LYS A 90 8.65 -6.40 -12.56
C LYS A 90 7.62 -5.71 -11.66
N PRO A 91 7.65 -4.37 -11.43
CA PRO A 91 6.65 -3.70 -10.60
C PRO A 91 5.20 -3.87 -11.09
N LEU A 92 5.00 -3.99 -12.41
CA LEU A 92 3.66 -4.15 -12.99
C LEU A 92 3.02 -5.50 -12.64
N LYS A 93 3.82 -6.57 -12.51
CA LYS A 93 3.32 -7.88 -12.05
C LYS A 93 2.74 -7.76 -10.64
N TYR A 94 3.47 -7.14 -9.73
CA TYR A 94 3.03 -6.96 -8.33
C TYR A 94 1.89 -5.95 -8.20
N LYS A 95 1.83 -4.96 -9.11
CA LYS A 95 0.66 -4.10 -9.26
C LYS A 95 -0.59 -4.95 -9.55
N SER A 96 -0.54 -5.82 -10.56
CA SER A 96 -1.68 -6.67 -10.93
C SER A 96 -2.10 -7.62 -9.80
N LEU A 97 -1.15 -8.21 -9.07
CA LEU A 97 -1.46 -9.06 -7.90
C LEU A 97 -2.16 -8.25 -6.80
N CYS A 98 -1.67 -7.06 -6.50
CA CYS A 98 -2.26 -6.17 -5.51
C CYS A 98 -3.68 -5.75 -5.88
N LEU A 99 -3.90 -5.36 -7.14
CA LEU A 99 -5.23 -5.01 -7.64
C LEU A 99 -6.18 -6.22 -7.65
N SER A 100 -5.68 -7.41 -7.94
CA SER A 100 -6.49 -8.63 -7.90
C SER A 100 -6.97 -8.95 -6.48
N GLU A 101 -6.12 -8.78 -5.46
CA GLU A 101 -6.52 -8.94 -4.06
C GLU A 101 -7.52 -7.85 -3.63
N MET A 102 -7.29 -6.60 -4.03
CA MET A 102 -8.25 -5.52 -3.80
C MET A 102 -9.64 -5.85 -4.37
N ALA A 103 -9.70 -6.39 -5.59
CA ALA A 103 -10.96 -6.80 -6.21
C ALA A 103 -11.67 -7.95 -5.46
N GLN A 104 -10.92 -8.86 -4.85
CA GLN A 104 -11.48 -9.92 -3.99
C GLN A 104 -12.17 -9.32 -2.75
N HIS A 105 -11.60 -8.26 -2.18
CA HIS A 105 -12.19 -7.48 -1.11
C HIS A 105 -13.24 -6.43 -1.56
N LYS A 106 -13.72 -6.53 -2.81
CA LYS A 106 -14.72 -5.62 -3.42
C LYS A 106 -14.28 -4.16 -3.49
N ILE A 107 -12.97 -3.90 -3.48
CA ILE A 107 -12.39 -2.60 -3.76
C ILE A 107 -12.30 -2.50 -5.29
N GLN A 108 -13.25 -1.80 -5.93
CA GLN A 108 -13.32 -1.74 -7.39
C GLN A 108 -12.28 -0.80 -7.98
N HIS A 109 -11.99 0.29 -7.28
CA HIS A 109 -10.91 1.20 -7.61
C HIS A 109 -10.06 1.50 -6.36
N PRO A 110 -8.73 1.40 -6.45
CA PRO A 110 -7.86 1.75 -5.32
C PRO A 110 -8.01 3.22 -4.95
N THR A 111 -8.42 3.48 -3.72
CA THR A 111 -8.61 4.84 -3.21
C THR A 111 -8.60 4.85 -1.68
N PHE A 112 -8.59 6.03 -1.09
CA PHE A 112 -8.65 6.27 0.35
C PHE A 112 -9.84 7.18 0.70
N GLN A 113 -10.24 7.18 1.97
CA GLN A 113 -11.25 8.12 2.48
C GLN A 113 -10.63 9.50 2.72
N TRP A 114 -10.30 10.21 1.64
CA TRP A 114 -9.54 11.47 1.66
C TRP A 114 -10.10 12.55 2.60
N ASP A 115 -11.43 12.60 2.76
CA ASP A 115 -12.12 13.60 3.57
C ASP A 115 -12.29 13.19 5.05
N VAL A 116 -11.97 11.95 5.40
CA VAL A 116 -12.12 11.44 6.76
C VAL A 116 -10.84 11.64 7.54
N LYS A 117 -10.95 12.27 8.72
CA LYS A 117 -9.81 12.46 9.61
C LYS A 117 -9.58 11.21 10.45
N GLY A 118 -8.39 10.64 10.32
CA GLY A 118 -7.96 9.47 11.10
C GLY A 118 -7.94 8.20 10.27
N GLN A 119 -7.50 7.10 10.88
CA GLN A 119 -7.44 5.80 10.22
C GLN A 119 -8.83 5.17 10.21
N THR A 120 -9.39 4.99 9.02
CA THR A 120 -10.66 4.28 8.82
C THR A 120 -10.41 2.78 8.64
N SER A 121 -11.44 1.95 8.82
CA SER A 121 -11.34 0.52 8.51
C SER A 121 -11.01 0.28 7.04
N TRP A 122 -11.54 1.13 6.16
CA TRP A 122 -11.24 1.12 4.72
C TRP A 122 -9.76 1.41 4.47
N ASP A 123 -9.25 2.54 4.98
CA ASP A 123 -7.85 2.93 4.75
C ASP A 123 -6.90 1.89 5.36
N GLY A 124 -7.24 1.34 6.52
CA GLY A 124 -6.50 0.23 7.14
C GLY A 124 -6.41 -0.98 6.22
N LEU A 125 -7.53 -1.44 5.66
CA LEU A 125 -7.56 -2.57 4.72
C LEU A 125 -6.73 -2.28 3.44
N VAL A 126 -6.90 -1.10 2.85
CA VAL A 126 -6.13 -0.71 1.65
C VAL A 126 -4.64 -0.65 1.94
N ILE A 127 -4.24 -0.08 3.09
CA ILE A 127 -2.83 -0.04 3.54
C ILE A 127 -2.30 -1.45 3.76
N ASP A 128 -3.05 -2.33 4.41
CA ASP A 128 -2.61 -3.71 4.67
C ASP A 128 -2.35 -4.48 3.38
N ILE A 129 -3.25 -4.39 2.39
CA ILE A 129 -3.06 -5.01 1.08
C ILE A 129 -1.85 -4.39 0.35
N LEU A 130 -1.71 -3.06 0.35
CA LEU A 130 -0.57 -2.38 -0.25
C LEU A 130 0.77 -2.83 0.35
N VAL A 131 0.86 -2.85 1.68
CA VAL A 131 2.08 -3.18 2.41
C VAL A 131 2.46 -4.64 2.17
N LYS A 132 1.47 -5.54 2.20
CA LYS A 132 1.64 -6.96 1.90
C LYS A 132 2.26 -7.17 0.52
N HIS A 133 1.68 -6.57 -0.52
CA HIS A 133 2.18 -6.72 -1.89
C HIS A 133 3.50 -6.00 -2.13
N TRP A 134 3.73 -4.86 -1.49
CA TRP A 134 5.01 -4.16 -1.57
C TRP A 134 6.15 -4.98 -0.94
N LEU A 135 5.93 -5.55 0.24
CA LEU A 135 6.92 -6.42 0.90
C LEU A 135 7.22 -7.65 0.05
N TYR A 136 6.19 -8.28 -0.51
CA TYR A 136 6.34 -9.41 -1.41
C TYR A 136 7.14 -9.04 -2.67
N ALA A 137 6.85 -7.88 -3.27
CA ALA A 137 7.59 -7.35 -4.42
C ALA A 137 9.07 -7.05 -4.07
N LYS A 138 9.33 -6.45 -2.90
CA LYS A 138 10.69 -6.20 -2.39
C LYS A 138 11.47 -7.52 -2.26
N ASN A 139 10.88 -8.54 -1.65
CA ASN A 139 11.53 -9.84 -1.42
C ASN A 139 11.86 -10.59 -2.72
N LYS A 140 11.22 -10.24 -3.83
CA LYS A 140 11.51 -10.77 -5.17
C LYS A 140 12.35 -9.81 -6.01
N GLU A 141 12.95 -8.79 -5.39
CA GLU A 141 13.82 -7.79 -6.02
C GLU A 141 13.13 -7.10 -7.20
N ALA A 142 11.86 -6.72 -7.02
CA ALA A 142 11.05 -6.08 -8.06
C ALA A 142 11.40 -4.61 -8.31
N PHE A 143 12.21 -4.00 -7.44
CA PHE A 143 12.51 -2.56 -7.40
C PHE A 143 13.99 -2.25 -7.63
N PRO A 144 14.57 -2.61 -8.79
CA PRO A 144 16.01 -2.48 -9.03
C PRO A 144 16.49 -1.02 -9.08
N GLU A 145 15.59 -0.05 -9.27
CA GLU A 145 15.90 1.37 -9.35
C GLU A 145 16.14 2.02 -7.97
N TYR A 146 15.83 1.31 -6.88
CA TYR A 146 15.93 1.82 -5.52
C TYR A 146 16.98 1.01 -4.74
N PRO A 147 18.00 1.64 -4.14
CA PRO A 147 18.93 0.96 -3.24
C PRO A 147 18.23 0.66 -1.90
N LEU A 148 17.51 -0.45 -1.84
CA LEU A 148 16.78 -0.88 -0.65
C LEU A 148 17.67 -1.79 0.22
N GLN A 149 18.07 -1.33 1.39
CA GLN A 149 18.71 -2.22 2.37
C GLN A 149 17.67 -3.18 2.98
N SER A 150 18.06 -4.42 3.29
CA SER A 150 17.13 -5.47 3.73
C SER A 150 16.64 -5.30 5.17
N ASP A 151 17.42 -4.62 6.01
CA ASP A 151 17.36 -4.85 7.46
C ASP A 151 16.36 -3.95 8.20
N SER A 152 15.77 -2.98 7.50
CA SER A 152 14.90 -1.93 8.07
C SER A 152 13.44 -1.98 7.59
N CYS A 153 13.06 -2.99 6.79
CA CYS A 153 11.75 -3.02 6.14
C CYS A 153 10.76 -3.97 6.84
N THR A 154 10.19 -3.54 7.97
CA THR A 154 9.10 -4.26 8.63
C THR A 154 7.73 -3.80 8.14
N LYS A 155 6.69 -4.65 8.26
CA LYS A 155 5.30 -4.28 7.96
C LYS A 155 4.92 -2.95 8.62
N THR A 156 5.22 -2.79 9.90
CA THR A 156 4.95 -1.59 10.68
C THR A 156 5.58 -0.33 10.09
N ILE A 157 6.86 -0.41 9.67
CA ILE A 157 7.56 0.74 9.08
C ILE A 157 6.94 1.11 7.73
N VAL A 158 6.65 0.12 6.88
CA VAL A 158 6.04 0.36 5.56
C VAL A 158 4.64 0.97 5.72
N SER A 159 3.81 0.42 6.61
CA SER A 159 2.50 0.99 6.94
C SER A 159 2.62 2.44 7.41
N ALA A 160 3.54 2.72 8.34
CA ALA A 160 3.75 4.07 8.88
C ALA A 160 4.19 5.08 7.79
N ILE A 161 5.00 4.65 6.82
CA ILE A 161 5.41 5.47 5.67
C ILE A 161 4.21 5.79 4.77
N VAL A 162 3.40 4.78 4.41
CA VAL A 162 2.20 4.98 3.59
C VAL A 162 1.23 5.95 4.29
N GLU A 163 0.97 5.71 5.57
CA GLU A 163 0.09 6.56 6.36
C GLU A 163 0.60 8.00 6.51
N GLN A 164 1.90 8.19 6.74
CA GLN A 164 2.48 9.53 6.81
C GLN A 164 2.28 10.26 5.48
N TRP A 165 2.51 9.57 4.36
CA TRP A 165 2.31 10.15 3.04
C TRP A 165 0.85 10.54 2.78
N LEU A 166 -0.11 9.71 3.19
CA LEU A 166 -1.55 10.00 3.06
C LEU A 166 -1.98 11.21 3.90
N ARG A 167 -1.37 11.41 5.07
CA ARG A 167 -1.70 12.50 5.99
C ARG A 167 -1.17 13.87 5.55
N GLY A 168 -0.08 13.92 4.77
CA GLY A 168 0.63 15.16 4.42
C GLY A 168 1.62 15.58 5.50
#